data_AF-A0AAE0AJ72-F1
#
_entry.id   AF-A0AAE0AJ72-F1
#
_cell.length_a   1.000
_cell.length_b   1.000
_cell.length_c   1.000
_cell.angle_alpha   90.00
_cell.angle_beta   90.00
_cell.angle_gamma   90.00
#
_symmetry.space_group_name_H-M   'P 1'
#
loop_
_entity.id
_entity.type
_entity.pdbx_description
1 polymer ?
#
loop_
_entity_poly.entity_id
_entity_poly.type
_entity_poly.pdbx_seq_one_letter_code
_entity_poly.pdbx_strand_id
1 'polypeptide(L)'
;MIRGADGRFKVVSWRDALAIVAEVAHQVKPEEIIGIAGKLSDAESMMALKDFLNRMGSNNVWCEGTGTQPNADLRSGYIMNTSISGLEKADVFLLVGTQVISQSSIFSSMV
;
A
#
# COMPACT_ATOMS: atom_id res chain seq x y z
N MET A 1 -2.97 2.21 21.13
CA MET A 1 -4.11 1.79 22.01
C MET A 1 -4.31 0.30 21.82
N ILE A 2 -4.80 -0.42 22.83
CA ILE A 2 -5.12 -1.86 22.73
C ILE A 2 -6.59 -2.10 23.04
N ARG A 3 -7.16 -3.21 22.56
CA ARG A 3 -8.55 -3.56 22.82
C ARG A 3 -8.67 -4.20 24.21
N GLY A 4 -9.48 -3.59 25.09
CA GLY A 4 -9.79 -4.15 26.41
C GLY A 4 -10.82 -5.28 26.33
N ALA A 5 -11.02 -6.00 27.45
CA ALA A 5 -12.04 -7.04 27.57
C ALA A 5 -13.48 -6.53 27.34
N ASP A 6 -13.70 -5.22 27.56
CA ASP A 6 -14.93 -4.49 27.27
C ASP A 6 -15.08 -4.12 25.78
N GLY A 7 -14.13 -4.52 24.93
CA GLY A 7 -14.13 -4.28 23.49
C GLY A 7 -13.72 -2.86 23.08
N ARG A 8 -13.51 -1.95 24.04
CA ARG A 8 -13.10 -0.56 23.80
C ARG A 8 -11.58 -0.41 23.78
N PHE A 9 -11.10 0.65 23.13
CA PHE A 9 -9.67 0.96 23.09
C PHE A 9 -9.19 1.61 24.39
N LYS A 10 -8.07 1.12 24.91
CA LYS A 10 -7.38 1.67 26.07
C LYS A 10 -6.03 2.23 25.65
N VAL A 11 -5.70 3.42 26.16
CA VAL A 11 -4.38 4.04 25.97
C VAL A 11 -3.36 3.24 26.79
N VAL A 12 -2.23 2.93 26.17
CA VAL A 12 -1.13 2.16 26.76
C VAL A 12 0.21 2.73 26.29
N SER A 13 1.30 2.34 26.93
CA SER A 13 2.64 2.72 26.49
C SER A 13 3.00 2.04 25.16
N TRP A 14 3.98 2.61 24.45
CA TRP A 14 4.55 1.99 23.25
C TRP A 14 5.10 0.59 23.52
N ARG A 15 5.73 0.40 24.68
CA ARG A 15 6.30 -0.89 25.09
C ARG A 15 5.22 -1.96 25.18
N ASP A 16 4.09 -1.66 25.82
CA ASP A 16 3.00 -2.62 26.01
C ASP A 16 2.31 -2.93 24.68
N ALA A 17 2.09 -1.92 23.85
CA ALA A 17 1.47 -2.10 22.53
C ALA A 17 2.33 -3.00 21.63
N LEU A 18 3.63 -2.75 21.55
CA LEU A 18 4.54 -3.54 20.71
C LEU A 18 4.78 -4.95 21.27
N ALA A 19 4.82 -5.12 22.59
CA ALA A 19 4.93 -6.43 23.21
C ALA A 19 3.74 -7.34 22.85
N ILE A 20 2.51 -6.81 22.89
CA ILE A 20 1.30 -7.56 22.52
C ILE A 20 1.31 -7.92 21.03
N VAL A 21 1.67 -6.98 20.16
CA VAL A 21 1.76 -7.26 18.71
C VAL A 21 2.81 -8.34 18.43
N ALA A 22 3.97 -8.28 19.09
CA ALA A 22 5.00 -9.30 18.95
C ALA A 22 4.51 -10.66 19.45
N GLU A 23 3.87 -10.73 20.61
CA GLU A 23 3.33 -11.99 21.15
C GLU A 23 2.36 -12.65 20.17
N VAL A 24 1.40 -11.89 19.64
CA VAL A 24 0.44 -12.39 18.65
C VAL A 24 1.15 -12.83 17.37
N ALA A 25 2.11 -12.04 16.88
CA ALA A 25 2.85 -12.37 15.66
C ALA A 25 3.64 -13.68 15.77
N HIS A 26 4.15 -14.03 16.96
CA HIS A 26 4.86 -15.31 17.20
C HIS A 26 3.92 -16.51 17.38
N GLN A 27 2.64 -16.28 17.72
CA GLN A 27 1.64 -17.35 17.91
C GLN A 27 0.92 -17.74 16.61
N VAL A 28 0.94 -16.87 15.61
CA VAL A 28 0.26 -17.05 14.32
C VAL A 28 1.21 -17.71 13.31
N LYS A 29 0.66 -18.52 12.40
CA LYS A 29 1.48 -19.15 11.35
C LYS A 29 1.94 -18.10 10.34
N PRO A 30 3.16 -18.23 9.78
CA PRO A 30 3.67 -17.28 8.79
C PRO A 30 2.71 -17.05 7.61
N GLU A 31 2.03 -18.10 7.14
CA GLU A 31 1.12 -18.00 5.98
C GLU A 31 -0.13 -17.13 6.23
N GLU A 32 -0.53 -16.99 7.50
CA GLU A 32 -1.73 -16.24 7.91
C GLU A 32 -1.44 -14.74 8.11
N ILE A 33 -0.16 -14.35 8.17
CA ILE A 33 0.23 -12.96 8.37
C ILE A 33 0.14 -12.22 7.03
N ILE A 34 -0.67 -11.17 6.98
CA ILE A 34 -0.85 -10.31 5.80
C ILE A 34 -0.54 -8.86 6.19
N GLY A 35 0.32 -8.20 5.42
CA GLY A 35 0.59 -6.78 5.54
C GLY A 35 -0.13 -5.98 4.47
N ILE A 36 -1.07 -5.12 4.88
CA ILE A 36 -1.75 -4.19 3.97
C ILE A 36 -1.16 -2.79 4.21
N ALA A 37 -0.43 -2.26 3.23
CA ALA A 37 0.05 -0.89 3.23
C ALA A 37 -1.05 0.07 2.76
N GLY A 38 -1.22 1.19 3.46
CA GLY A 38 -2.21 2.21 3.09
C GLY A 38 -1.74 3.03 1.88
N LYS A 39 -2.68 3.68 1.19
CA LYS A 39 -2.37 4.52 0.00
C LYS A 39 -1.44 5.71 0.28
N LEU A 40 -1.35 6.13 1.54
CA LEU A 40 -0.54 7.27 1.98
C LEU A 40 0.78 6.84 2.65
N SER A 41 1.10 5.54 2.65
CA SER A 41 2.38 5.05 3.17
C SER A 41 3.52 5.46 2.25
N ASP A 42 4.62 5.93 2.84
CA ASP A 42 5.86 6.23 2.14
C ASP A 42 6.61 4.95 1.72
N ALA A 43 7.61 5.09 0.85
CA ALA A 43 8.35 3.96 0.32
C ALA A 43 9.15 3.23 1.42
N GLU A 44 9.65 3.99 2.39
CA GLU A 44 10.45 3.52 3.51
C GLU A 44 9.62 2.65 4.46
N SER A 45 8.44 3.09 4.88
CA SER A 45 7.57 2.27 5.74
C SER A 45 7.07 1.03 5.02
N MET A 46 6.75 1.13 3.72
CA MET A 46 6.36 -0.04 2.91
C MET A 46 7.51 -1.05 2.79
N MET A 47 8.74 -0.58 2.60
CA MET A 47 9.92 -1.45 2.57
C MET A 47 10.17 -2.10 3.93
N ALA A 48 10.08 -1.34 5.02
CA ALA A 48 10.24 -1.87 6.37
C ALA A 48 9.18 -2.93 6.70
N LEU A 49 7.93 -2.71 6.31
CA LEU A 49 6.84 -3.69 6.47
C LEU A 49 7.11 -4.95 5.64
N LYS A 50 7.57 -4.79 4.40
CA LYS A 50 7.92 -5.91 3.51
C LYS A 50 9.05 -6.76 4.10
N ASP A 51 10.13 -6.13 4.53
CA ASP A 51 11.27 -6.82 5.13
C ASP A 51 10.89 -7.51 6.46
N PHE A 52 10.04 -6.87 7.26
CA PHE A 52 9.52 -7.44 8.50
C PHE A 52 8.73 -8.74 8.25
N LEU A 53 7.78 -8.71 7.31
CA LEU A 53 6.97 -9.89 6.98
C LEU A 53 7.80 -11.01 6.36
N ASN A 54 8.72 -10.67 5.46
CA ASN A 54 9.63 -11.64 4.85
C ASN A 54 10.48 -12.36 5.91
N ARG A 55 10.96 -11.65 6.94
CA ARG A 55 11.71 -12.24 8.06
C ARG A 55 10.84 -13.12 8.96
N MET A 56 9.54 -12.84 9.05
CA MET A 56 8.57 -13.71 9.73
C MET A 56 8.14 -14.91 8.86
N GLY A 57 8.63 -15.03 7.63
CA GLY A 57 8.30 -16.12 6.71
C GLY A 57 7.04 -15.90 5.87
N SER A 58 6.49 -14.69 5.86
CA SER A 58 5.34 -14.31 5.01
C SER A 58 5.78 -13.45 3.84
N ASN A 59 5.25 -13.73 2.64
CA ASN A 59 5.39 -12.86 1.47
C ASN A 59 4.06 -12.15 1.12
N ASN A 60 3.09 -12.16 2.02
CA ASN A 60 1.76 -11.61 1.78
C ASN A 60 1.72 -10.11 2.08
N VAL A 61 2.37 -9.31 1.23
CA VAL A 61 2.41 -7.86 1.32
C VAL A 61 1.60 -7.25 0.18
N TRP A 62 0.66 -6.37 0.52
CA TRP A 62 -0.33 -5.81 -0.40
C TRP A 62 -0.40 -4.30 -0.19
N CYS A 63 -0.61 -3.54 -1.26
CA CYS A 63 -0.99 -2.13 -1.12
C CYS A 63 -2.50 -1.98 -1.31
N GLU A 64 -3.10 -1.09 -0.54
CA GLU A 64 -4.53 -0.80 -0.61
C GLU A 64 -4.91 -0.25 -2.00
N GLY A 65 -5.87 -0.90 -2.67
CA GLY A 65 -6.34 -0.50 -3.99
C GLY A 65 -5.56 -1.12 -5.16
N THR A 66 -4.48 -1.86 -4.89
CA THR A 66 -3.91 -2.78 -5.88
C THR A 66 -4.78 -4.02 -5.96
N GLY A 67 -5.10 -4.48 -7.17
CA GLY A 67 -5.94 -5.67 -7.40
C GLY A 67 -5.31 -6.95 -6.85
N THR A 68 -5.95 -8.10 -7.09
CA THR A 68 -5.55 -9.39 -6.50
C THR A 68 -4.17 -9.88 -6.93
N GLN A 69 -3.64 -9.45 -8.08
CA GLN A 69 -2.31 -9.80 -8.59
C GLN A 69 -1.80 -8.70 -9.55
N PRO A 70 -1.28 -7.57 -9.05
CA PRO A 70 -0.72 -6.55 -9.92
C PRO A 70 0.57 -7.08 -10.54
N ASN A 71 0.69 -7.01 -11.87
CA ASN A 71 1.96 -7.28 -12.54
C ASN A 71 2.92 -6.11 -12.29
N ALA A 72 3.80 -6.27 -11.30
CA ALA A 72 4.80 -5.29 -10.91
C ALA A 72 6.21 -5.63 -11.43
N ASP A 73 6.36 -6.70 -12.24
CA ASP A 73 7.66 -7.16 -12.74
C ASP A 73 8.26 -6.13 -13.71
N LEU A 74 7.42 -5.64 -14.63
CA LEU A 74 7.79 -4.61 -15.59
C LEU A 74 7.24 -3.26 -15.12
N ARG A 75 8.16 -2.32 -14.83
CA ARG A 75 7.80 -0.96 -14.40
C ARG A 75 6.85 -0.26 -15.38
N SER A 76 7.01 -0.50 -16.68
CA SER A 76 6.18 0.05 -17.75
C SER A 76 4.70 -0.35 -17.67
N GLY A 77 4.35 -1.38 -16.88
CA GLY A 77 2.98 -1.87 -16.70
C GLY A 77 2.12 -1.04 -15.74
N TYR A 78 2.72 -0.22 -14.88
CA TYR A 78 2.00 0.57 -13.87
C TYR A 78 2.38 2.05 -13.84
N ILE A 79 3.36 2.48 -14.64
CA ILE A 79 3.70 3.90 -14.79
C ILE A 79 3.01 4.50 -16.02
N MET A 80 2.85 5.82 -16.01
CA MET A 80 2.67 6.57 -17.25
C MET A 80 4.01 6.61 -17.99
N ASN A 81 4.12 5.88 -19.10
CA ASN A 81 5.37 5.78 -19.86
C ASN A 81 5.77 7.12 -20.51
N THR A 82 4.79 7.92 -20.90
CA THR A 82 4.98 9.30 -21.35
C THR A 82 5.11 10.20 -20.12
N SER A 83 6.04 11.16 -20.13
CA SER A 83 6.10 12.15 -19.04
C SER A 83 4.87 13.04 -19.07
N ILE A 84 4.52 13.61 -17.92
CA ILE A 84 3.43 14.59 -17.80
C ILE A 84 3.65 15.78 -18.75
N SER A 85 4.88 16.28 -18.87
CA SER A 85 5.22 17.33 -19.84
C SER A 85 5.18 16.89 -21.30
N GLY A 86 5.26 15.58 -21.56
CA GLY A 86 5.19 15.01 -22.90
C GLY A 86 3.78 14.98 -23.46
N LEU A 87 2.76 15.16 -22.60
CA LEU A 87 1.35 15.19 -22.99
C LEU A 87 1.05 16.38 -23.91
N GLU A 88 1.74 17.51 -23.75
CA GLU A 88 1.58 18.70 -24.61
C GLU A 88 1.90 18.44 -26.09
N LYS A 89 2.63 17.37 -26.40
CA LYS A 89 3.02 16.99 -27.76
C LYS A 89 2.05 15.98 -28.39
N ALA A 90 1.09 15.47 -27.63
CA ALA A 90 0.17 14.47 -28.13
C ALA A 90 -0.99 15.13 -28.87
N ASP A 91 -1.23 14.70 -30.11
CA ASP A 91 -2.34 15.21 -30.92
C ASP A 91 -3.68 14.55 -30.56
N VAL A 92 -3.63 13.32 -30.02
CA VAL A 92 -4.81 12.50 -29.72
C VAL A 92 -4.60 11.72 -28.43
N PHE A 93 -5.63 11.71 -27.57
CA PHE A 93 -5.67 10.92 -26.34
C PHE A 93 -6.75 9.85 -26.41
N LEU A 94 -6.43 8.65 -25.93
CA LEU A 94 -7.41 7.59 -25.66
C LEU A 94 -7.41 7.27 -24.16
N LEU A 95 -8.52 7.56 -23.49
CA LEU A 95 -8.70 7.29 -22.07
C LEU A 95 -9.61 6.07 -21.89
N VAL A 96 -9.07 4.98 -21.33
CA VAL A 96 -9.82 3.74 -21.10
C VAL A 96 -10.12 3.60 -19.61
N GLY A 97 -11.41 3.58 -19.24
CA GLY A 97 -11.86 3.33 -17.85
C GLY A 97 -11.40 4.34 -16.79
N THR A 98 -10.78 5.46 -17.21
CA THR A 98 -10.19 6.45 -16.30
C THR A 98 -10.98 7.74 -16.34
N GLN A 99 -11.45 8.20 -15.16
CA GLN A 99 -12.09 9.51 -15.01
C GLN A 99 -11.10 10.52 -14.44
N VAL A 100 -10.42 11.20 -15.36
CA VAL A 100 -9.25 12.05 -15.09
C VAL A 100 -9.53 13.16 -14.07
N ILE A 101 -10.65 13.88 -14.20
CA ILE A 101 -11.00 15.02 -13.31
C ILE A 101 -11.07 14.61 -11.83
N SER A 102 -11.60 13.42 -11.55
CA SER A 102 -11.80 12.92 -10.18
C SER A 102 -10.53 12.32 -9.58
N GLN A 103 -9.71 11.67 -10.42
CA GLN A 103 -8.57 10.87 -9.97
C GLN A 103 -7.24 11.63 -10.00
N SER A 104 -7.09 12.62 -10.89
CA SER A 104 -5.86 13.42 -11.00
C SER A 104 -6.15 14.79 -11.62
N SER A 105 -6.31 15.80 -10.76
CA SER A 105 -6.61 17.18 -11.18
C SER A 105 -5.50 17.81 -12.02
N ILE A 106 -4.24 17.49 -11.73
CA ILE A 106 -3.09 18.02 -12.48
C ILE A 106 -3.05 17.44 -13.89
N PHE A 107 -3.28 16.12 -14.04
CA PHE A 107 -3.33 15.49 -15.36
C PHE A 107 -4.49 16.06 -16.20
N SER A 108 -5.64 16.30 -15.58
CA SER A 108 -6.79 16.94 -16.26
C SER A 108 -6.51 18.33 -16.81
N SER A 109 -5.53 19.04 -16.26
CA SER A 109 -5.20 20.40 -16.71
C SER A 109 -4.29 20.41 -17.94
N MET A 110 -3.69 19.26 -18.29
CA MET A 110 -2.73 19.12 -19.39
C MET A 110 -3.28 18.32 -20.59
N VAL A 111 -4.44 17.70 -20.42
CA VAL A 111 -5.20 16.99 -21.46
C VAL A 111 -6.35 17.90 -21.91
#